data_AF-A0A951QTM3-F1
#
_entry.id   AF-A0A951QTM3-F1
#
_cell.length_a   1.000
_cell.length_b   1.000
_cell.length_c   1.000
_cell.angle_alpha   90.00
_cell.angle_beta   90.00
_cell.angle_gamma   90.00
#
_symmetry.space_group_name_H-M   'P 1'
#
loop_
_entity.id
_entity.type
_entity.pdbx_description
1 polymer ?
#
loop_
_entity_poly.entity_id
_entity_poly.type
_entity_poly.pdbx_seq_one_letter_code
_entity_poly.pdbx_strand_id
1 'polypeptide(L)'
;MHNQFEPLNHTEVVSVDTESFGNLDLPSTFKVVQLLAAIKEFIDFQETEEQLFEKGISCEVLKFGAKGWRKGRVRLTLEFSPDAPESPLEDIDD
;
A
#
# COMPACT_ATOMS: atom_id res chain seq x y z
N MET A 1 -10.50 16.37 -8.46
CA MET A 1 -10.11 15.02 -8.86
C MET A 1 -10.53 14.12 -7.71
N HIS A 2 -11.52 13.25 -7.92
CA HIS A 2 -11.89 12.27 -6.89
C HIS A 2 -10.79 11.22 -6.87
N ASN A 3 -10.14 11.04 -5.72
CA ASN A 3 -9.20 9.94 -5.53
C ASN A 3 -10.05 8.66 -5.48
N GLN A 4 -9.97 7.82 -6.51
CA GLN A 4 -10.70 6.55 -6.56
C GLN A 4 -9.98 5.43 -5.79
N PHE A 5 -8.77 5.73 -5.30
CA PHE A 5 -7.95 4.81 -4.53
C PHE A 5 -8.26 4.96 -3.04
N GLU A 6 -8.59 3.83 -2.42
CA GLU A 6 -8.80 3.69 -0.98
C GLU A 6 -7.75 2.76 -0.37
N PRO A 7 -7.21 3.10 0.81
CA PRO A 7 -6.17 2.30 1.44
C PRO A 7 -6.73 0.97 1.96
N LEU A 8 -6.06 -0.13 1.63
CA LEU A 8 -6.39 -1.45 2.13
C LEU A 8 -5.87 -1.66 3.55
N ASN A 9 -6.67 -2.35 4.37
CA ASN A 9 -6.32 -2.89 5.66
C ASN A 9 -5.34 -4.07 5.53
N HIS A 10 -4.49 -4.24 6.53
CA HIS A 10 -3.48 -5.29 6.60
C HIS A 10 -4.03 -6.72 6.52
N THR A 11 -5.30 -6.93 6.89
CA THR A 11 -5.94 -8.25 6.85
C THR A 11 -6.64 -8.57 5.53
N GLU A 12 -6.83 -7.59 4.66
CA GLU A 12 -7.47 -7.78 3.36
C GLU A 12 -6.59 -8.62 2.44
N VAL A 13 -7.24 -9.33 1.51
CA VAL A 13 -6.61 -10.29 0.62
C VAL A 13 -6.58 -9.70 -0.79
N VAL A 14 -5.41 -9.73 -1.40
CA VAL A 14 -5.18 -9.27 -2.77
C VAL A 14 -4.77 -10.48 -3.59
N SER A 15 -5.31 -10.58 -4.80
CA SER A 15 -4.90 -11.57 -5.79
C SER A 15 -4.44 -10.86 -7.06
N VAL A 16 -3.28 -11.25 -7.55
CA VAL A 16 -2.61 -10.65 -8.71
C VAL A 16 -1.98 -11.74 -9.56
N ASP A 17 -1.74 -11.44 -10.83
CA ASP A 17 -0.95 -12.34 -11.66
C ASP A 17 0.51 -12.36 -11.17
N THR A 18 1.05 -13.58 -11.03
CA THR A 18 2.36 -13.90 -10.44
C THR A 18 3.54 -13.18 -11.10
N GLU A 19 3.41 -12.76 -12.35
CA GLU A 19 4.49 -12.07 -13.07
C GLU A 19 4.78 -10.66 -12.52
N SER A 20 3.85 -10.06 -11.76
CA SER A 20 3.95 -8.67 -11.30
C SER A 20 4.92 -8.47 -10.12
N PHE A 21 5.25 -9.53 -9.38
CA PHE A 21 6.01 -9.45 -8.13
C PHE A 21 7.26 -10.34 -8.09
N GLY A 22 7.82 -10.75 -9.24
CA GLY A 22 8.85 -11.80 -9.31
C GLY A 22 10.14 -11.64 -8.49
N ASN A 23 10.38 -10.47 -7.87
CA ASN A 23 11.50 -10.26 -6.93
C ASN A 23 11.11 -10.41 -5.44
N LEU A 24 9.80 -10.50 -5.13
CA LEU A 24 9.27 -10.76 -3.80
C LEU A 24 8.78 -12.20 -3.75
N ASP A 25 9.17 -12.95 -2.72
CA ASP A 25 8.70 -14.32 -2.50
C ASP A 25 7.26 -14.28 -1.94
N LEU A 26 6.30 -14.07 -2.83
CA LEU A 26 4.88 -13.98 -2.51
C LEU A 26 4.05 -14.88 -3.45
N PRO A 27 3.03 -15.58 -2.92
CA PRO A 27 2.08 -16.32 -3.75
C PRO A 27 1.23 -15.37 -4.61
N SER A 28 0.47 -15.90 -5.58
CA SER A 28 -0.47 -15.12 -6.41
C SER A 28 -1.58 -14.43 -5.59
N THR A 29 -1.88 -14.98 -4.42
CA THR A 29 -2.93 -14.50 -3.52
C THR A 29 -2.34 -14.37 -2.12
N PHE A 30 -2.33 -13.16 -1.58
CA PHE A 30 -1.70 -12.84 -0.31
C PHE A 30 -2.53 -11.83 0.47
N LYS A 31 -2.35 -11.81 1.78
CA LYS A 31 -2.84 -10.69 2.60
C LYS A 31 -1.93 -9.50 2.46
N VAL A 32 -2.48 -8.29 2.60
CA VAL A 32 -1.70 -7.05 2.60
C VAL A 32 -0.52 -7.14 3.57
N VAL A 33 -0.72 -7.64 4.80
CA VAL A 33 0.36 -7.83 5.80
C VAL A 33 1.52 -8.71 5.30
N GLN A 34 1.27 -9.70 4.45
CA GLN A 34 2.31 -10.56 3.89
C GLN A 34 3.15 -9.79 2.86
N LEU A 35 2.51 -8.97 2.03
CA LEU A 35 3.23 -8.05 1.13
C LEU A 35 4.10 -7.06 1.92
N LEU A 36 3.58 -6.52 3.03
CA LEU A 36 4.35 -5.58 3.87
C LEU A 36 5.61 -6.22 4.45
N ALA A 37 5.50 -7.47 4.93
CA ALA A 37 6.64 -8.23 5.43
C ALA A 37 7.68 -8.49 4.31
N ALA A 38 7.23 -8.90 3.12
CA ALA A 38 8.11 -9.15 1.98
C ALA A 38 8.86 -7.88 1.52
N ILE A 39 8.19 -6.73 1.48
CA ILE A 39 8.83 -5.45 1.12
C ILE A 39 9.89 -5.07 2.17
N LYS A 40 9.58 -5.22 3.45
CA LYS A 40 10.52 -4.94 4.55
C LYS A 40 11.78 -5.79 4.44
N GLU A 41 11.63 -7.08 4.17
CA GLU A 41 12.75 -8.01 3.94
C GLU A 41 13.55 -7.63 2.69
N PHE A 42 12.86 -7.29 1.59
CA PHE A 42 13.49 -6.94 0.33
C PHE A 42 14.38 -5.68 0.40
N ILE A 43 13.97 -4.67 1.16
CA ILE A 43 14.72 -3.41 1.30
C ILE A 43 15.61 -3.37 2.55
N ASP A 44 15.72 -4.48 3.29
CA ASP A 44 16.46 -4.60 4.56
C ASP A 44 16.08 -3.48 5.57
N PHE A 45 14.77 -3.19 5.67
CA PHE A 45 14.28 -2.12 6.53
C PHE A 45 14.30 -2.54 8.00
N GLN A 46 15.11 -1.84 8.80
CA GLN A 46 15.40 -2.21 10.19
C GLN A 46 14.29 -1.82 11.19
N GLU A 47 13.37 -0.92 10.83
CA GLU A 47 12.26 -0.56 11.72
C GLU A 47 11.04 -1.47 11.52
N THR A 48 10.00 -1.29 12.35
CA THR A 48 8.78 -2.09 12.28
C THR A 48 7.94 -1.76 11.05
N GLU A 49 7.10 -2.71 10.62
CA GLU A 49 6.11 -2.52 9.56
C GLU A 49 5.22 -1.30 9.88
N GLU A 50 4.82 -1.13 11.15
CA GLU A 50 4.04 0.03 11.60
C GLU A 50 4.72 1.38 11.32
N GLN A 51 6.05 1.46 11.38
CA GLN A 51 6.77 2.71 11.06
C GLN A 51 6.70 3.02 9.56
N LEU A 52 6.85 2.01 8.71
CA LEU A 52 6.85 2.23 7.26
C LEU A 52 5.44 2.36 6.68
N PHE A 53 4.44 1.69 7.24
CA PHE A 53 3.12 1.55 6.63
C PHE A 53 2.00 2.32 7.37
N GLU A 54 2.13 2.57 8.69
CA GLU A 54 1.10 3.31 9.44
C GLU A 54 1.55 4.74 9.79
N LYS A 55 2.65 4.86 10.55
CA LYS A 55 3.13 6.12 11.16
C LYS A 55 3.97 6.98 10.21
N GLY A 56 4.66 6.34 9.29
CA GLY A 56 5.62 6.94 8.37
C GLY A 56 6.99 7.21 9.01
N ILE A 57 8.03 7.05 8.22
CA ILE A 57 9.43 7.29 8.59
C ILE A 57 9.79 8.76 8.41
N SER A 58 10.66 9.28 9.29
CA SER A 58 11.13 10.67 9.20
C SER A 58 11.99 10.86 7.94
N CYS A 59 11.70 11.91 7.17
CA CYS A 59 12.44 12.19 5.94
C CYS A 59 12.47 13.69 5.61
N GLU A 60 13.28 14.05 4.61
CA GLU A 60 13.22 15.33 3.91
C GLU A 60 12.86 15.09 2.45
N VAL A 61 11.92 15.88 1.92
CA VAL A 61 11.50 15.80 0.51
C VAL A 61 11.76 17.12 -0.19
N LEU A 62 12.38 17.05 -1.36
CA LEU A 62 12.47 18.15 -2.32
C LEU A 62 11.45 17.93 -3.43
N LYS A 63 10.28 18.55 -3.33
CA LYS A 63 9.23 18.45 -4.35
C LYS A 63 9.58 19.33 -5.57
N PHE A 64 9.16 18.93 -6.76
CA PHE A 64 9.24 19.80 -7.94
C PHE A 64 8.55 21.14 -7.68
N GLY A 65 9.23 22.24 -8.01
CA GLY A 65 8.76 23.60 -7.74
C GLY A 65 8.91 24.08 -6.28
N ALA A 66 9.43 23.26 -5.37
CA ALA A 66 9.72 23.68 -4.01
C ALA A 66 10.95 24.59 -3.95
N LYS A 67 10.92 25.57 -3.04
CA LYS A 67 12.06 26.48 -2.78
C LYS A 67 13.20 25.83 -1.97
N GLY A 68 13.06 24.56 -1.58
CA GLY A 68 14.04 23.84 -0.77
C GLY A 68 13.49 22.55 -0.17
N TRP A 69 14.35 21.83 0.55
CA TRP A 69 14.01 20.61 1.28
C TRP A 69 13.00 20.88 2.40
N ARG A 70 12.05 19.96 2.60
CA ARG A 70 11.06 20.02 3.68
C ARG A 70 11.08 18.75 4.51
N LYS A 71 11.27 18.90 5.82
CA LYS A 71 11.13 17.82 6.80
C LYS A 71 9.68 17.35 6.89
N GLY A 72 9.49 16.05 7.05
CA GLY A 72 8.18 15.43 7.18
C GLY A 72 8.31 13.94 7.43
N ARG A 73 7.28 13.20 7.01
CA ARG A 73 7.27 11.74 7.05
C ARG A 73 6.79 11.17 5.73
N VAL A 74 7.28 9.99 5.38
CA VAL A 74 6.79 9.20 4.24
C VAL A 74 6.36 7.83 4.74
N ARG A 75 5.26 7.31 4.19
CA ARG A 75 4.80 5.95 4.43
C ARG A 75 4.45 5.29 3.11
N LEU A 76 4.48 3.97 3.09
CA LEU A 76 3.94 3.17 1.99
C LEU A 76 2.52 2.74 2.34
N THR A 77 1.62 2.73 1.37
CA THR A 77 0.23 2.29 1.56
C THR A 77 -0.19 1.57 0.29
N LEU A 78 -0.81 0.40 0.44
CA LEU A 78 -1.42 -0.30 -0.68
C LEU A 78 -2.85 0.23 -0.82
N GLU A 79 -3.19 0.71 -2.01
CA GLU A 79 -4.51 1.29 -2.28
C GLU A 79 -5.19 0.50 -3.40
N PHE A 80 -6.52 0.42 -3.32
CA PHE A 80 -7.36 -0.25 -4.30
C PHE A 80 -8.35 0.73 -4.92
N SER A 81 -8.58 0.59 -6.22
CA SER A 81 -9.60 1.33 -6.96
C SER A 81 -10.38 0.31 -7.78
N PRO A 82 -11.69 0.14 -7.53
CA PRO A 82 -12.50 -0.78 -8.31
C PRO A 82 -12.75 -0.20 -9.72
N ASP A 83 -12.86 -1.08 -10.72
CA ASP A 83 -13.12 -0.69 -12.12
C ASP A 83 -14.52 -0.05 -12.31
N ALA A 84 -15.46 -0.45 -11.46
CA ALA A 84 -16.80 0.12 -11.38
C ALA A 84 -17.11 0.43 -9.90
N PRO A 85 -17.92 1.46 -9.61
CA PRO A 85 -18.34 1.72 -8.23
C PRO A 85 -19.11 0.51 -7.69
N GLU A 86 -18.91 0.21 -6.41
CA GLU A 86 -19.72 -0.80 -5.72
C GLU A 86 -21.20 -0.42 -5.84
N SER A 87 -22.01 -1.33 -6.36
CA SER A 87 -23.45 -1.10 -6.48
C SER A 87 -24.07 -1.25 -5.08
N PRO A 88 -24.76 -0.23 -4.54
CA PRO A 88 -25.36 -0.28 -3.20
C PRO A 88 -26.54 -1.25 -3.07
N LEU A 89 -26.74 -2.16 -4.03
CA LEU A 89 -27.89 -3.06 -4.14
C LEU A 89 -27.53 -4.55 -4.03
N GLU A 90 -26.26 -4.93 -3.91
CA GLU A 90 -25.88 -6.35 -3.73
C GLU A 90 -26.08 -6.86 -2.29
N ASP A 91 -26.38 -5.98 -1.33
CA ASP A 91 -26.68 -6.35 0.07
C ASP A 91 -28.18 -6.61 0.34
N ILE A 92 -29.03 -6.66 -0.69
CA ILE A 92 -30.47 -6.91 -0.56
C ILE A 92 -30.85 -8.16 -1.34
N ASP A 93 -30.42 -9.33 -0.86
CA ASP A 93 -31.05 -10.62 -1.18
C ASP A 93 -31.37 -11.36 0.13
N ASP A 94 -32.68 -11.42 0.43
CA ASP A 94 -33.48 -12.19 1.43
C ASP A 94 -32.87 -12.63 2.79
#